data_AF-A0A7Y4R7Y2-F1
#
_entry.id   AF-A0A7Y4R7Y2-F1
#
_cell.length_a   1.000
_cell.length_b   1.000
_cell.length_c   1.000
_cell.angle_alpha   90.00
_cell.angle_beta   90.00
_cell.angle_gamma   90.00
#
_symmetry.space_group_name_H-M   'P 1'
#
loop_
_entity.id
_entity.type
_entity.pdbx_description
1 polymer ?
#
loop_
_entity_poly.entity_id
_entity_poly.type
_entity_poly.pdbx_seq_one_letter_code
_entity_poly.pdbx_strand_id
1 'polypeptide(L)' 'MKTNGLAWRVVMLLIVVAAVFTVSAVHAKGGFTACPISGIECPQIYNPVICQGGVIYPNMCEAKKVCAKNCVYY' A
#
# COMPACT_ATOMS: atom_id res chain seq x y z
N MET A 1 17.37 -18.27 45.81
CA MET A 1 16.83 -17.18 44.97
C MET A 1 15.45 -17.60 44.50
N LYS A 2 14.39 -17.16 45.18
CA LYS A 2 13.00 -17.45 44.79
C LYS A 2 12.40 -16.12 44.33
N THR A 3 12.50 -15.83 43.03
CA THR A 3 11.90 -14.64 42.47
C THR A 3 10.39 -14.86 42.42
N ASN A 4 9.68 -14.03 43.18
CA ASN A 4 8.25 -14.13 43.41
C ASN A 4 7.50 -14.06 42.06
N GLY A 5 6.64 -15.03 41.76
CA GLY A 5 6.01 -15.20 40.43
C GLY A 5 5.22 -13.98 39.92
N LEU A 6 4.88 -13.03 40.79
CA LEU A 6 4.32 -11.73 40.43
C LEU A 6 5.32 -10.87 39.64
N ALA A 7 6.60 -10.86 40.02
CA ALA A 7 7.63 -10.09 39.33
C ALA A 7 7.86 -10.62 37.90
N TRP A 8 7.87 -11.94 37.73
CA TRP A 8 8.03 -12.56 36.41
C TRP A 8 6.85 -12.26 35.48
N ARG A 9 5.63 -12.26 36.02
CA ARG A 9 4.42 -11.88 35.28
C ARG A 9 4.44 -10.42 34.85
N VAL A 10 4.87 -9.51 35.73
CA VAL A 10 5.00 -8.08 35.41
C VAL A 10 6.07 -7.86 34.34
N VAL A 11 7.23 -8.52 34.46
CA VAL A 11 8.31 -8.43 33.46
C VAL A 11 7.86 -8.94 32.10
N MET A 12 7.19 -10.10 32.04
CA MET A 12 6.67 -10.64 30.79
C MET A 12 5.61 -9.73 30.15
N LEU A 13 4.75 -9.12 30.97
CA LEU A 13 3.72 -8.19 30.49
C LEU A 13 4.34 -6.90 29.94
N LEU A 14 5.38 -6.37 30.60
CA LEU A 14 6.13 -5.21 30.09
C LEU A 14 6.85 -5.50 28.77
N ILE A 15 7.41 -6.71 28.60
CA ILE A 15 8.07 -7.13 27.34
C ILE A 15 7.06 -7.20 26.20
N VAL A 16 5.88 -7.80 26.43
CA VAL A 16 4.83 -7.89 25.40
C VAL A 16 4.30 -6.51 25.02
N VAL A 17 4.06 -5.65 26.01
CA VAL A 17 3.60 -4.28 25.78
C VAL A 17 4.64 -3.49 24.96
N ALA A 18 5.92 -3.58 25.31
CA ALA A 18 6.99 -2.92 24.55
C ALA A 18 7.09 -3.42 23.10
N ALA A 19 6.87 -4.72 22.85
CA ALA A 19 6.88 -5.29 21.51
C ALA A 19 5.69 -4.83 20.64
N VAL A 20 4.52 -4.57 21.24
CA VAL A 20 3.34 -4.07 20.51
C VAL A 20 3.48 -2.59 20.12
N PHE A 21 4.18 -1.78 20.91
CA PHE A 21 4.37 -0.37 20.58
C PHE A 21 5.33 -0.13 19.40
N THR A 22 6.24 -1.07 19.09
CA THR A 22 7.26 -0.88 18.05
C THR A 22 6.81 -1.31 16.65
N VAL A 23 5.69 -2.04 16.51
CA VAL A 23 5.24 -2.54 15.19
C VAL A 23 4.52 -1.50 14.33
N SER A 24 4.18 -0.32 14.86
CA SER A 24 3.45 0.72 14.10
C SER A 24 4.30 1.42 13.03
N ALA A 25 5.63 1.28 13.07
CA ALA A 25 6.54 1.99 12.16
C ALA A 25 6.80 1.29 10.81
N VAL A 26 6.34 0.05 10.63
CA VAL A 26 6.70 -0.74 9.43
C VAL A 26 5.68 -0.65 8.29
N HIS A 27 4.49 -0.05 8.49
CA HIS A 27 3.43 0.02 7.47
C HIS A 27 3.39 1.30 6.62
N ALA A 28 4.33 2.24 6.80
CA ALA A 28 4.31 3.52 6.11
C ALA A 28 5.22 3.61 4.86
N LYS A 29 5.60 2.48 4.23
CA LYS A 29 6.31 2.50 2.94
C LYS A 29 5.37 2.28 1.75
N GLY A 30 4.24 2.99 1.73
CA GLY A 30 3.44 3.19 0.54
C GLY A 30 3.91 4.44 -0.21
N GLY A 31 5.15 4.43 -0.71
CA GLY A 31 5.69 5.54 -1.50
C GLY A 31 4.98 5.63 -2.84
N PHE A 32 4.32 6.75 -3.11
CA PHE A 32 3.87 7.11 -4.46
C PHE A 32 5.11 7.32 -5.34
N THR A 33 5.57 6.25 -5.97
CA THR A 33 6.48 6.36 -7.11
C THR A 33 5.66 7.01 -8.21
N ALA A 34 5.90 8.31 -8.45
CA ALA A 34 5.38 8.99 -9.62
C ALA A 34 5.66 8.12 -10.85
N CYS A 35 4.63 7.91 -11.66
CA CYS A 35 4.71 7.07 -12.85
C CYS A 35 5.86 7.57 -13.74
N PRO A 36 6.93 6.78 -14.00
CA PRO A 36 8.09 7.26 -14.74
C PRO A 36 7.85 7.37 -16.25
N ILE A 37 6.59 7.44 -16.70
CA ILE A 37 6.29 7.48 -18.13
C ILE A 37 6.04 8.93 -18.58
N SER A 38 7.14 9.66 -18.75
CA SER A 38 7.12 10.94 -19.48
C SER A 38 7.10 10.68 -21.00
N GLY A 39 6.22 11.36 -21.72
CA GLY A 39 6.23 11.36 -23.19
C GLY A 39 5.38 10.29 -23.88
N ILE A 40 4.43 9.63 -23.20
CA ILE A 40 3.40 8.88 -23.91
C ILE A 40 2.46 9.85 -24.62
N GLU A 41 2.46 9.81 -25.95
CA GLU A 41 1.34 10.29 -26.75
C GLU A 41 0.33 9.15 -26.92
N CYS A 42 -0.91 9.40 -26.51
CA CYS A 42 -1.99 8.44 -26.66
C CYS A 42 -2.87 8.78 -27.85
N PRO A 43 -3.31 7.77 -28.62
CA PRO A 43 -4.28 7.99 -29.67
C PRO A 43 -5.59 8.50 -29.06
N GLN A 44 -6.25 9.40 -29.77
CA GLN A 44 -7.56 9.94 -29.39
C GLN A 44 -8.67 8.94 -29.76
N ILE A 45 -8.57 7.71 -29.25
CA ILE A 45 -9.53 6.62 -29.45
C ILE A 45 -10.25 6.35 -28.14
N TYR A 46 -11.57 6.21 -28.21
CA TYR A 46 -12.39 5.80 -27.08
C TYR A 46 -12.56 4.28 -27.08
N ASN A 47 -11.87 3.62 -26.14
CA ASN A 47 -11.94 2.18 -25.89
C ASN A 47 -11.79 1.95 -24.37
N PRO A 48 -12.87 2.13 -23.60
CA PRO A 48 -12.78 2.36 -22.16
C PRO A 48 -12.21 1.17 -21.40
N VAL A 49 -11.48 1.48 -20.34
CA VAL A 49 -10.99 0.49 -19.38
C VAL A 49 -11.36 0.90 -17.95
N ILE A 50 -11.73 -0.07 -17.13
CA ILE A 50 -11.94 0.12 -15.69
C ILE A 50 -10.73 -0.43 -14.93
N CYS A 51 -10.15 0.39 -14.06
CA CYS A 51 -8.96 0.05 -13.28
C CYS A 51 -9.28 -0.08 -11.78
N GLN A 52 -8.26 -0.45 -11.00
CA GLN A 52 -8.36 -0.52 -9.54
C GLN A 52 -8.95 0.76 -8.94
N GLY A 53 -9.91 0.60 -8.03
CA GLY A 53 -10.65 1.72 -7.45
C GLY A 53 -11.87 2.17 -8.26
N GLY A 54 -12.21 1.46 -9.35
CA GLY A 54 -13.40 1.76 -10.15
C GLY A 54 -13.23 2.97 -11.07
N VAL A 55 -11.98 3.39 -11.32
CA VAL A 55 -11.68 4.54 -12.19
C VAL A 55 -11.74 4.09 -13.65
N ILE A 56 -12.51 4.81 -14.46
CA ILE A 56 -12.64 4.55 -15.89
C ILE A 56 -11.74 5.51 -16.67
N TYR A 57 -10.93 4.95 -17.58
CA TYR A 57 -10.10 5.73 -18.49
C TYR A 57 -10.62 5.61 -19.93
N PRO A 58 -10.46 6.66 -20.76
CA PRO A 58 -10.91 6.65 -22.16
C PRO A 58 -10.29 5.52 -22.98
N ASN A 59 -9.07 5.13 -22.65
CA ASN A 59 -8.39 3.96 -23.20
C ASN A 59 -7.26 3.47 -22.29
N MET A 60 -6.74 2.28 -22.59
CA MET A 60 -5.62 1.64 -21.87
C MET A 60 -4.34 2.49 -21.88
N CYS A 61 -4.11 3.29 -22.92
CA CYS A 61 -2.94 4.17 -23.00
C CYS A 61 -3.01 5.30 -21.96
N GLU A 62 -4.17 5.96 -21.85
CA GLU A 62 -4.42 7.01 -20.85
C GLU A 62 -4.32 6.46 -19.41
N ALA A 63 -4.81 5.23 -19.18
CA ALA A 63 -4.64 4.54 -17.89
C ALA A 63 -3.15 4.33 -17.53
N LYS A 64 -2.30 3.99 -18.51
CA LYS A 64 -0.86 3.78 -18.31
C LYS A 64 -0.10 5.06 -18.00
N LYS A 65 -0.50 6.22 -18.55
CA LYS A 65 0.14 7.52 -18.25
C LYS A 65 0.16 7.84 -16.76
N VAL A 66 -0.87 7.40 -16.04
CA VAL A 66 -1.01 7.63 -14.60
C VAL A 66 -0.68 6.38 -13.77
N CYS A 67 -0.09 5.35 -14.38
CA CYS A 67 0.24 4.08 -13.74
C CYS A 67 -0.96 3.44 -13.03
N ALA A 68 -2.14 3.53 -13.63
CA ALA A 68 -3.31 2.81 -13.12
C ALA A 68 -3.03 1.30 -13.14
N LYS A 69 -3.46 0.61 -12.08
CA LYS A 69 -3.22 -0.82 -11.88
C LYS A 69 -4.51 -1.61 -12.10
N ASN A 70 -4.36 -2.89 -12.45
CA ASN A 70 -5.47 -3.84 -12.60
C ASN A 70 -6.58 -3.33 -13.52
N CYS A 71 -6.20 -2.87 -14.70
CA CYS A 71 -7.13 -2.37 -15.72
C CYS A 71 -7.66 -3.51 -16.60
N VAL A 72 -8.96 -3.54 -16.80
CA VAL A 72 -9.67 -4.44 -17.71
C VAL A 72 -10.58 -3.65 -18.64
N TYR A 73 -10.90 -4.20 -19.80
CA TYR A 73 -11.88 -3.58 -20.71
C TYR A 73 -13.26 -3.55 -20.04
N TYR A 74 -13.94 -2.42 -20.21
CA TYR A 74 -15.30 -2.20 -19.72
C TYR A 74 -16.33 -2.63 -20.76
#